data_AF-A0A1C6HSE6-F1
#
_entry.id   AF-A0A1C6HSE6-F1
#
_cell.length_a   1.000
_cell.length_b   1.000
_cell.length_c   1.000
_cell.angle_alpha   90.00
_cell.angle_beta   90.00
_cell.angle_gamma   90.00
#
_symmetry.space_group_name_H-M   'P 1'
#
loop_
_entity.id
_entity.type
_entity.pdbx_description
1 polymer ?
#
loop_
_entity_poly.entity_id
_entity_poly.type
_entity_poly.pdbx_seq_one_letter_code
_entity_poly.pdbx_strand_id
1 'polypeptide(L)'
;MKKFLNEKVLMVVDFLEIIIAILLAIFIGIAVIYLAGDLISIFTESDKLEAFSVYLDIAFNFVIGIEFIKMLCKHTPETVVEVLLFALARGLIVGHMSTFQNLIGILSIVILFATRKYLFR
;
A
#
# COMPACT_ATOMS: atom_id res chain seq x y z
N MET A 1 17.44 -8.22 -25.79
CA MET A 1 16.39 -9.11 -25.24
C MET A 1 15.87 -8.69 -23.88
N LYS A 2 16.72 -8.40 -22.86
CA LYS A 2 16.25 -7.98 -21.52
C LYS A 2 15.32 -6.75 -21.52
N LYS A 3 15.59 -5.73 -22.34
CA LYS A 3 14.72 -4.53 -22.45
C LYS A 3 13.30 -4.85 -22.93
N PHE A 4 13.18 -5.71 -23.95
CA PHE A 4 11.88 -6.09 -24.53
C PHE A 4 11.05 -6.97 -23.57
N LEU A 5 11.70 -7.79 -22.74
CA LEU A 5 11.05 -8.55 -21.68
C LEU A 5 10.56 -7.63 -20.55
N ASN A 6 11.39 -6.67 -20.13
CA ASN A 6 11.01 -5.68 -19.12
C ASN A 6 9.84 -4.81 -19.60
N GLU A 7 9.83 -4.37 -20.85
CA GLU A 7 8.73 -3.59 -21.42
C GLU A 7 7.40 -4.36 -21.42
N LYS A 8 7.41 -5.65 -21.80
CA LYS A 8 6.21 -6.48 -21.73
C LYS A 8 5.74 -6.73 -20.30
N VAL A 9 6.67 -6.98 -19.37
CA VAL A 9 6.32 -7.17 -17.96
C VAL A 9 5.74 -5.89 -17.38
N LEU A 10 6.36 -4.74 -17.63
CA LEU A 10 5.86 -3.43 -17.17
C LEU A 10 4.45 -3.17 -17.69
N MET A 11 4.17 -3.44 -18.98
CA MET A 11 2.83 -3.27 -19.54
C MET A 11 1.76 -4.13 -18.84
N VAL A 12 2.08 -5.37 -18.47
CA VAL A 12 1.18 -6.25 -17.70
C VAL A 12 1.01 -5.75 -16.26
N VAL A 13 2.08 -5.26 -15.65
CA VAL A 13 2.07 -4.75 -14.28
C VAL A 13 1.26 -3.46 -14.18
N ASP A 14 1.41 -2.54 -15.14
CA ASP A 14 0.61 -1.32 -15.24
C ASP A 14 -0.88 -1.64 -15.45
N PHE A 15 -1.19 -2.68 -16.22
CA PHE A 15 -2.57 -3.15 -16.38
C PHE A 15 -3.15 -3.71 -15.06
N LEU A 16 -2.36 -4.51 -14.33
CA LEU A 16 -2.76 -5.06 -13.03
C LEU A 16 -2.94 -3.95 -11.98
N GLU A 17 -2.09 -2.93 -12.00
CA GLU A 17 -2.20 -1.74 -11.14
C GLU A 17 -3.55 -1.04 -11.32
N ILE A 18 -3.94 -0.78 -12.58
CA ILE A 18 -5.23 -0.14 -12.89
C ILE A 18 -6.39 -0.99 -12.37
N ILE A 19 -6.34 -2.31 -12.54
CA ILE A 19 -7.38 -3.22 -12.05
C ILE A 19 -7.53 -3.11 -10.53
N ILE A 20 -6.42 -3.18 -9.79
CA ILE A 20 -6.46 -3.10 -8.32
C ILE A 20 -6.89 -1.72 -7.86
N ALA A 21 -6.45 -0.64 -8.52
CA ALA A 21 -6.88 0.71 -8.20
C ALA A 21 -8.40 0.87 -8.35
N ILE A 22 -8.99 0.31 -9.42
CA ILE A 22 -10.44 0.31 -9.63
C ILE A 22 -11.15 -0.51 -8.54
N LEU A 23 -10.67 -1.72 -8.24
CA LEU A 23 -11.25 -2.57 -7.19
C LEU A 23 -11.21 -1.89 -5.82
N LEU A 24 -10.08 -1.27 -5.46
CA LEU A 24 -9.93 -0.50 -4.23
C LEU A 24 -10.90 0.69 -4.19
N ALA A 25 -11.03 1.43 -5.29
CA ALA A 25 -11.95 2.57 -5.37
C ALA A 25 -13.41 2.14 -5.16
N ILE A 26 -13.83 1.03 -5.77
CA ILE A 26 -15.18 0.46 -5.58
C ILE A 26 -15.37 0.04 -4.13
N PHE A 27 -14.40 -0.68 -3.55
CA PHE A 27 -14.47 -1.18 -2.18
C PHE A 27 -14.59 -0.03 -1.16
N ILE A 28 -13.75 1.00 -1.30
CA ILE A 28 -13.80 2.20 -0.46
C ILE A 28 -15.13 2.94 -0.68
N GLY A 29 -15.61 3.06 -1.92
CA GLY A 29 -16.89 3.70 -2.23
C GLY A 29 -18.07 3.01 -1.53
N ILE A 30 -18.12 1.68 -1.56
CA ILE A 30 -19.13 0.89 -0.84
C ILE A 30 -19.00 1.09 0.67
N ALA A 31 -17.77 1.07 1.21
CA ALA A 31 -17.54 1.26 2.64
C ALA A 31 -17.98 2.65 3.12
N VAL A 32 -17.77 3.70 2.33
CA VAL A 32 -18.23 5.06 2.64
C VAL A 32 -19.76 5.14 2.64
N ILE A 33 -20.43 4.53 1.66
CA ILE A 33 -21.89 4.47 1.61
C ILE A 33 -22.43 3.70 2.82
N TYR A 34 -21.80 2.57 3.16
CA TYR A 34 -22.18 1.77 4.32
C TYR A 34 -22.02 2.57 5.61
N LEU A 35 -20.88 3.24 5.82
CA LEU A 35 -20.62 4.09 6.98
C LEU A 35 -21.63 5.24 7.08
N ALA A 36 -21.97 5.88 5.96
CA ALA A 36 -22.98 6.94 5.92
C ALA A 36 -24.38 6.44 6.27
N GLY A 37 -24.73 5.22 5.86
CA GLY A 37 -25.98 4.55 6.25
C GLY A 37 -25.99 4.09 7.72
N ASP A 38 -24.86 3.61 8.22
CA ASP A 38 -24.72 3.08 9.59
C ASP A 38 -24.76 4.18 10.66
N LEU A 39 -24.25 5.38 10.32
CA LEU A 39 -24.44 6.61 11.11
C LEU A 39 -25.92 7.01 11.27
N ILE A 40 -26.82 6.51 10.42
CA ILE A 40 -28.27 6.73 10.53
C ILE A 40 -28.93 5.58 11.33
N SER A 41 -28.33 4.38 11.35
CA SER A 41 -28.80 3.17 12.05
C SER A 41 -27.95 2.81 13.29
N ILE A 42 -27.66 3.82 14.12
CA ILE A 42 -26.65 3.97 15.21
C ILE A 42 -26.36 2.80 16.18
N PHE A 43 -26.94 1.58 16.13
CA PHE A 43 -26.77 0.64 17.26
C PHE A 43 -26.49 -0.84 17.01
N THR A 44 -26.21 -1.33 15.80
CA THR A 44 -26.05 -2.79 15.68
C THR A 44 -25.00 -3.24 14.66
N GLU A 45 -23.93 -3.83 15.23
CA GLU A 45 -23.02 -4.84 14.68
C GLU A 45 -21.63 -4.38 14.23
N SER A 46 -20.69 -4.55 15.17
CA SER A 46 -19.25 -4.35 15.08
C SER A 46 -18.50 -5.35 14.17
N ASP A 47 -19.18 -6.32 13.55
CA ASP A 47 -18.54 -7.42 12.81
C ASP A 47 -18.08 -7.02 11.39
N LYS A 48 -18.67 -5.97 10.81
CA LYS A 48 -18.39 -5.57 9.41
C LYS A 48 -17.10 -4.76 9.24
N LEU A 49 -16.62 -4.12 10.30
CA LEU A 49 -15.40 -3.30 10.27
C LEU A 49 -14.14 -4.17 10.22
N GLU A 50 -14.14 -5.32 10.89
CA GLU A 50 -13.01 -6.25 10.87
C GLU A 50 -12.81 -6.85 9.46
N ALA A 51 -13.89 -7.31 8.83
CA ALA A 51 -13.85 -7.80 7.46
C ALA A 51 -13.30 -6.74 6.49
N PHE A 52 -13.73 -5.47 6.63
CA PHE A 52 -13.22 -4.36 5.83
C PHE A 52 -11.71 -4.17 5.96
N SER A 53 -11.18 -4.19 7.19
CA SER A 53 -9.75 -4.07 7.45
C SER A 53 -8.93 -5.19 6.81
N VAL A 54 -9.43 -6.43 6.83
CA VAL A 54 -8.76 -7.59 6.22
C VAL A 54 -8.67 -7.44 4.69
N TYR A 55 -9.75 -7.04 4.02
CA TYR A 55 -9.73 -6.87 2.57
C TYR A 55 -8.85 -5.71 2.11
N LEU A 56 -8.83 -4.60 2.86
CA LEU A 56 -7.88 -3.51 2.61
C LEU A 56 -6.44 -3.99 2.74
N ASP A 57 -6.13 -4.82 3.74
CA ASP A 57 -4.78 -5.35 3.92
C ASP A 57 -4.30 -6.18 2.73
N ILE A 58 -5.16 -7.09 2.26
CA ILE A 58 -4.87 -7.89 1.07
C ILE A 58 -4.61 -7.00 -0.14
N ALA A 59 -5.47 -6.01 -0.39
CA ALA A 59 -5.36 -5.13 -1.55
C ALA A 59 -4.09 -4.26 -1.52
N PHE A 60 -3.74 -3.68 -0.36
CA PHE A 60 -2.50 -2.93 -0.21
C PHE A 60 -1.26 -3.80 -0.39
N ASN A 61 -1.27 -5.06 0.08
CA ASN A 61 -0.17 -5.99 -0.15
C ASN A 61 0.04 -6.27 -1.65
N PHE A 62 -1.03 -6.34 -2.44
CA PHE A 62 -0.92 -6.44 -3.90
C PHE A 62 -0.31 -5.17 -4.54
N VAL A 63 -0.74 -3.98 -4.13
CA VAL A 63 -0.18 -2.71 -4.63
C VAL A 63 1.33 -2.64 -4.38
N ILE A 64 1.76 -3.02 -3.17
CA ILE A 64 3.19 -3.06 -2.81
C ILE A 64 3.95 -4.08 -3.69
N GLY A 65 3.38 -5.27 -3.92
CA GLY A 65 3.98 -6.27 -4.79
C GLY A 65 4.17 -5.80 -6.23
N ILE A 66 3.21 -5.06 -6.77
CA ILE A 66 3.25 -4.49 -8.13
C ILE A 66 4.33 -3.42 -8.25
N GLU A 67 4.39 -2.51 -7.29
CA GLU A 67 5.44 -1.48 -7.22
C GLU A 67 6.83 -2.12 -7.09
N PHE A 68 6.95 -3.20 -6.30
CA PHE A 68 8.20 -3.96 -6.22
C PHE A 68 8.59 -4.59 -7.56
N ILE A 69 7.64 -5.14 -8.33
CA ILE A 69 7.93 -5.67 -9.67
C ILE A 69 8.38 -4.55 -10.62
N LYS A 70 7.69 -3.39 -10.63
CA LYS A 70 8.11 -2.22 -11.43
C LYS A 70 9.53 -1.78 -11.07
N MET A 71 9.83 -1.74 -9.78
CA MET A 71 11.14 -1.40 -9.24
C MET A 71 12.23 -2.38 -9.69
N LEU A 72 11.97 -3.70 -9.66
CA LEU A 72 12.89 -4.71 -10.18
C LEU A 72 13.18 -4.53 -11.67
N CYS A 73 12.17 -4.16 -12.46
CA CYS A 73 12.33 -3.95 -13.90
C CYS A 73 13.06 -2.65 -14.25
N LYS A 74 12.90 -1.58 -13.46
CA LYS A 74 13.49 -0.25 -13.73
C LYS A 74 14.89 -0.05 -13.10
N HIS A 75 15.29 -0.88 -12.12
CA HIS A 75 16.64 -0.93 -11.54
C HIS A 75 17.22 0.41 -11.04
N THR A 76 16.37 1.38 -10.68
CA THR A 76 16.78 2.67 -10.11
C THR A 76 16.66 2.64 -8.58
N PRO A 77 17.74 2.90 -7.82
CA PRO A 77 17.71 2.90 -6.36
C PRO A 77 16.72 3.92 -5.78
N GLU A 78 16.42 4.97 -6.53
CA GLU A 78 15.46 6.01 -6.13
C GLU A 78 14.02 5.47 -6.04
N THR A 79 13.62 4.62 -6.98
CA THR A 79 12.30 3.94 -6.97
C THR A 79 12.17 3.00 -5.76
N VAL A 80 13.27 2.47 -5.25
CA VAL A 80 13.26 1.52 -4.13
C VAL A 80 12.83 2.16 -2.82
N VAL A 81 13.37 3.35 -2.55
CA VAL A 81 13.11 4.06 -1.30
C VAL A 81 11.65 4.52 -1.25
N GLU A 82 11.09 4.96 -2.37
CA GLU A 82 9.69 5.39 -2.46
C GLU A 82 8.71 4.24 -2.17
N VAL A 83 8.95 3.07 -2.78
CA VAL A 83 8.11 1.87 -2.58
C VAL A 83 8.19 1.38 -1.13
N LEU A 84 9.40 1.35 -0.56
CA LEU A 84 9.60 0.97 0.84
C LEU A 84 8.92 1.95 1.81
N LEU A 85 8.98 3.25 1.52
CA LEU A 85 8.32 4.28 2.31
C LEU A 85 6.80 4.11 2.27
N PHE A 86 6.22 3.87 1.09
CA PHE A 86 4.79 3.62 0.95
C PHE A 86 4.35 2.37 1.73
N ALA A 87 5.11 1.27 1.61
CA ALA A 87 4.82 0.03 2.33
C ALA A 87 4.84 0.22 3.86
N LEU A 88 5.85 0.92 4.39
CA LEU A 88 5.96 1.19 5.82
C LEU A 88 4.86 2.15 6.32
N ALA A 89 4.59 3.22 5.58
CA ALA A 89 3.56 4.20 5.93
C ALA A 89 2.17 3.54 5.99
N ARG A 90 1.85 2.70 5.00
CA ARG A 90 0.60 1.95 4.98
C ARG A 90 0.48 0.97 6.16
N GLY A 91 1.57 0.26 6.50
CA GLY A 91 1.62 -0.65 7.64
C GLY A 91 1.34 0.05 8.98
N LEU A 92 1.80 1.29 9.13
CA LEU A 92 1.52 2.12 10.31
C LEU A 92 0.06 2.59 10.40
N ILE A 93 -0.61 2.80 9.27
CA ILE A 93 -1.98 3.31 9.22
C ILE A 93 -3.01 2.19 9.43
N VAL A 94 -2.80 1.03 8.81
CA VAL A 94 -3.76 -0.08 8.87
C VAL A 94 -3.47 -1.03 10.05
N GLY A 95 -2.21 -1.13 10.47
CA GLY A 95 -1.82 -1.97 11.59
C GLY A 95 -2.37 -1.44 12.90
N HIS A 96 -3.19 -2.24 13.58
CA HIS A 96 -3.47 -2.07 15.02
C HIS A 96 -2.26 -2.55 15.83
N MET A 97 -1.09 -2.00 15.51
CA MET A 97 0.17 -2.34 16.15
C MET A 97 0.25 -1.64 17.51
N SER A 98 1.01 -2.22 18.44
CA SER A 98 1.23 -1.57 19.73
C SER A 98 1.93 -0.22 19.52
N THR A 99 1.71 0.73 20.43
CA THR A 99 2.35 2.06 20.38
C THR A 99 3.86 1.98 20.19
N PHE A 100 4.51 0.95 20.74
CA PHE A 100 5.94 0.72 20.60
C PHE A 100 6.35 0.28 19.18
N GLN A 101 5.56 -0.60 18.55
CA GLN A 101 5.79 -1.01 17.17
C GLN A 101 5.60 0.16 16.20
N ASN A 102 4.61 1.01 16.43
CA ASN A 102 4.42 2.23 15.64
C ASN A 102 5.63 3.17 15.76
N LEU A 103 6.19 3.33 16.96
CA LEU A 103 7.40 4.12 17.18
C LEU A 103 8.59 3.59 16.36
N ILE A 104 8.79 2.27 16.35
CA ILE A 104 9.85 1.63 15.55
C ILE A 104 9.63 1.83 14.04
N GLY A 105 8.39 1.73 13.56
CA GLY A 105 8.08 1.96 12.16
C GLY A 105 8.36 3.41 11.74
N ILE A 106 7.97 4.38 12.57
CA ILE A 106 8.30 5.80 12.36
C ILE A 106 9.82 6.01 12.33
N LEU A 107 10.55 5.43 13.29
CA LEU A 107 12.01 5.52 13.33
C LEU A 107 12.67 4.91 12.08
N SER A 108 12.11 3.81 11.57
CA SER A 108 12.57 3.17 10.33
C SER A 108 12.41 4.09 9.11
N ILE A 109 11.31 4.83 9.02
CA ILE A 109 11.10 5.84 7.96
C ILE A 109 12.14 6.97 8.09
N VAL A 110 12.40 7.45 9.31
CA VAL A 110 13.42 8.48 9.57
C VAL A 110 14.81 7.99 9.13
N ILE A 111 15.17 6.75 9.46
CA ILE A 111 16.43 6.13 9.03
C ILE A 111 16.47 6.04 7.51
N LEU A 112 15.42 5.55 6.83
CA LEU A 112 15.38 5.48 5.37
C LEU A 112 15.62 6.84 4.71
N PHE A 113 15.01 7.91 5.22
CA PHE A 113 15.27 9.27 4.74
C PHE A 113 16.70 9.73 5.00
N ALA A 114 17.26 9.40 6.16
CA ALA A 114 18.65 9.71 6.47
C ALA A 114 19.60 8.96 5.51
N THR A 115 19.36 7.67 5.25
CA THR A 115 20.15 6.89 4.29
C THR A 115 20.04 7.48 2.89
N ARG A 116 18.84 7.91 2.44
CA ARG A 116 18.69 8.60 1.16
C ARG A 116 19.53 9.88 1.11
N LYS A 117 19.48 10.71 2.15
CA LYS A 117 20.15 12.01 2.17
C LYS A 117 21.68 11.92 2.27
N TYR A 118 22.21 10.92 2.97
CA TYR A 118 23.64 10.82 3.27
C TYR A 118 24.39 9.79 2.43
N LEU A 119 23.74 8.74 1.92
CA LEU A 119 24.38 7.67 1.15
C LEU A 119 24.27 7.87 -0.37
N PHE A 120 23.20 8.51 -0.84
CA PHE A 120 22.97 8.80 -2.27
C PHE A 120 23.29 10.25 -2.63
N ARG A 121 24.43 10.78 -2.13
CA ARG A 121 25.00 12.02 -2.67
C ARG A 121 25.61 11.77 -4.06
#